data_AF-A0A3Q4GPC9-F1
#
_entry.id   AF-A0A3Q4GPC9-F1
#
_cell.length_a   1.000
_cell.length_b   1.000
_cell.length_c   1.000
_cell.angle_alpha   90.00
_cell.angle_beta   90.00
_cell.angle_gamma   90.00
#
_symmetry.space_group_name_H-M   'P 1'
#
loop_
_entity.id
_entity.type
_entity.pdbx_description
1 polymer ?
#
loop_
_entity_poly.entity_id
_entity_poly.type
_entity_poly.pdbx_seq_one_letter_code
_entity_poly.pdbx_strand_id
1 'polypeptide(L)'
;MRSNMTAFFPLLLLICTLSTVRLQINSDSKIIPLLNQGMETAQTSDPKETCKPDINSVLREMSALLAELKAEIRHLQKENEAQAAKVRKLELQKTELDKLKEQHEAQAAKVKELELLRAEMDKLKQESQAQGGELITIKSRANITENQVEVLKREAEVKRVAFSASLLGTGSQNIGPFSTHMPLVFKYVVSNIGNAYNSHTGSFTAPVRGAYHFEFYMYGHHSHPSGAVLVKNGEHIFIAYEYSSSSHSVSSSNGVTLLLEVGDVVFLRLWNGAWIFDNENCHSTFSGHLLFPM
;
A
#
# COMPACT_ATOMS: atom_id res chain seq x y z
N MET A 1 -24.88 -14.36 -34.26
CA MET A 1 -25.56 -13.43 -35.19
C MET A 1 -24.57 -12.30 -35.50
N ARG A 2 -24.30 -11.96 -36.78
CA ARG A 2 -24.97 -10.87 -37.55
C ARG A 2 -25.08 -9.60 -36.69
N SER A 3 -24.68 -8.38 -37.07
CA SER A 3 -24.37 -7.66 -38.33
C SER A 3 -24.46 -6.16 -37.92
N ASN A 4 -23.97 -5.08 -38.55
CA ASN A 4 -23.16 -4.70 -39.73
C ASN A 4 -22.34 -3.45 -39.27
N MET A 5 -21.24 -2.95 -39.87
CA MET A 5 -20.78 -2.82 -41.26
C MET A 5 -21.39 -1.64 -42.07
N THR A 6 -20.86 -0.41 -41.85
CA THR A 6 -20.72 0.74 -42.79
C THR A 6 -19.81 1.77 -42.07
N ALA A 7 -18.64 2.26 -42.53
CA ALA A 7 -18.14 2.72 -43.84
C ALA A 7 -18.56 4.16 -44.21
N PHE A 8 -17.59 5.08 -44.36
CA PHE A 8 -17.60 6.20 -45.33
C PHE A 8 -16.20 6.84 -45.51
N PHE A 9 -15.85 7.16 -46.76
CA PHE A 9 -14.72 8.00 -47.20
C PHE A 9 -15.31 9.24 -47.93
N PRO A 10 -14.62 10.40 -47.91
CA PRO A 10 -13.96 10.91 -49.13
C PRO A 10 -12.54 11.46 -48.81
N LEU A 11 -11.53 11.53 -49.69
CA LEU A 11 -11.39 11.75 -51.14
C LEU A 11 -11.36 13.23 -51.58
N LEU A 12 -10.43 13.53 -52.51
CA LEU A 12 -10.17 14.76 -53.29
C LEU A 12 -9.26 15.81 -52.58
N LEU A 13 -7.96 15.98 -52.91
CA LEU A 13 -7.24 16.37 -54.15
C LEU A 13 -7.18 17.88 -54.46
N LEU A 14 -6.04 18.50 -54.13
CA LEU A 14 -5.40 19.64 -54.79
C LEU A 14 -3.90 19.55 -54.41
N ILE A 15 -2.88 19.34 -55.26
CA ILE A 15 -2.51 19.81 -56.61
C ILE A 15 -1.94 21.25 -56.61
N CYS A 16 -0.68 21.35 -57.06
CA CYS A 16 0.09 22.57 -57.36
C CYS A 16 0.49 23.48 -56.15
N THR A 17 1.60 24.24 -56.20
CA THR A 17 2.57 24.54 -57.27
C THR A 17 3.96 24.88 -56.70
N LEU A 18 5.03 24.61 -57.48
CA LEU A 18 6.29 25.40 -57.60
C LEU A 18 7.18 25.59 -56.33
N SER A 19 8.52 25.50 -56.37
CA SER A 19 9.48 25.26 -57.47
C SER A 19 10.70 24.48 -56.97
N THR A 20 11.26 23.62 -57.82
CA THR A 20 12.62 23.09 -57.64
C THR A 20 13.64 24.11 -58.17
N VAL A 21 14.52 24.61 -57.31
CA VAL A 21 15.67 25.45 -57.72
C VAL A 21 16.94 24.61 -57.69
N ARG A 22 17.51 24.32 -58.86
CA ARG A 22 18.87 23.76 -58.96
C ARG A 22 19.89 24.84 -58.59
N LEU A 23 20.80 24.53 -57.66
CA LEU A 23 22.09 25.20 -57.61
C LEU A 23 22.98 24.63 -58.71
N GLN A 24 22.79 25.12 -59.93
CA GLN A 24 23.69 24.86 -61.05
C GLN A 24 24.98 25.66 -60.83
N ILE A 25 26.12 24.97 -60.77
CA ILE A 25 27.44 25.63 -60.80
C ILE A 25 27.59 26.31 -62.16
N ASN A 26 27.78 27.63 -62.19
CA ASN A 26 28.02 28.37 -63.43
C ASN A 26 29.39 29.05 -63.42
N SER A 27 30.37 28.38 -64.00
CA SER A 27 31.74 28.88 -64.18
C SER A 27 31.89 29.59 -65.52
N ASP A 28 31.48 30.86 -65.58
CA ASP A 28 31.62 31.70 -66.79
C ASP A 28 32.85 32.62 -66.70
N SER A 29 34.00 32.10 -67.12
CA SER A 29 35.19 32.90 -67.38
C SER A 29 35.02 33.68 -68.69
N LYS A 30 34.77 35.00 -68.63
CA LYS A 30 34.76 35.86 -69.82
C LYS A 30 36.01 36.73 -69.92
N ILE A 31 36.75 36.48 -70.99
CA ILE A 31 37.92 37.23 -71.45
C ILE A 31 37.47 38.64 -71.87
N ILE A 32 38.23 39.66 -71.46
CA ILE A 32 38.11 41.02 -72.01
C ILE A 32 39.24 41.22 -73.02
N PRO A 33 38.96 41.36 -74.33
CA PRO A 33 39.94 41.78 -75.32
C PRO A 33 40.10 43.30 -75.32
N LEU A 34 41.30 43.80 -75.60
CA LEU A 34 41.52 45.21 -75.95
C LEU A 34 40.86 45.51 -77.30
N LEU A 35 40.32 46.72 -77.45
CA LEU A 35 40.51 47.53 -78.66
C LEU A 35 40.26 49.02 -78.35
N ASN A 36 40.84 49.90 -79.17
CA ASN A 36 40.95 51.34 -78.96
C ASN A 36 40.80 52.07 -80.30
N GLN A 37 39.95 53.11 -80.36
CA GLN A 37 39.78 54.18 -81.37
C GLN A 37 38.42 54.86 -81.11
N GLY A 38 38.23 56.18 -81.28
CA GLY A 38 39.19 57.24 -81.60
C GLY A 38 38.52 58.63 -81.65
N MET A 39 39.33 59.66 -81.96
CA MET A 39 39.09 60.93 -82.70
C MET A 39 37.64 61.45 -82.92
N GLU A 40 37.36 62.76 -82.97
CA GLU A 40 38.19 63.97 -83.17
C GLU A 40 37.45 65.23 -82.59
N THR A 41 37.64 66.54 -82.85
CA THR A 41 38.38 67.42 -83.81
C THR A 41 38.83 68.71 -83.07
N ALA A 42 39.66 69.55 -83.72
CA ALA A 42 39.83 71.01 -83.50
C ALA A 42 40.72 71.48 -82.33
N GLN A 43 41.40 72.64 -82.38
CA GLN A 43 41.74 73.54 -83.51
C GLN A 43 42.92 74.47 -83.14
N THR A 44 43.78 74.81 -84.12
CA THR A 44 44.72 75.97 -84.17
C THR A 44 45.79 76.11 -83.06
N SER A 45 47.05 76.47 -83.33
CA SER A 45 47.75 76.86 -84.58
C SER A 45 49.27 76.59 -84.53
N ASP A 46 49.88 76.47 -85.72
CA ASP A 46 51.31 76.37 -86.04
C ASP A 46 52.22 77.50 -85.50
N PRO A 47 53.58 77.41 -85.61
CA PRO A 47 54.44 76.21 -85.53
C PRO A 47 55.78 76.45 -84.78
N LYS A 48 56.55 75.40 -84.44
CA LYS A 48 58.01 75.34 -84.75
C LYS A 48 58.74 74.01 -84.47
N GLU A 49 59.45 73.55 -85.50
CA GLU A 49 60.78 72.90 -85.51
C GLU A 49 61.15 71.79 -84.49
N THR A 50 61.10 70.56 -85.00
CA THR A 50 62.09 69.47 -84.80
C THR A 50 62.46 68.98 -83.38
N CYS A 51 62.13 67.70 -83.11
CA CYS A 51 63.17 66.65 -83.09
C CYS A 51 62.56 65.26 -83.36
N LYS A 52 63.40 64.25 -83.61
CA LYS A 52 63.01 62.84 -83.48
C LYS A 52 62.81 62.51 -81.99
N PRO A 53 61.94 61.55 -81.61
CA PRO A 53 61.88 61.09 -80.22
C PRO A 53 63.23 60.50 -79.82
N ASP A 54 63.86 61.08 -78.81
CA ASP A 54 65.06 60.51 -78.22
C ASP A 54 64.71 59.16 -77.56
N ILE A 55 65.56 58.15 -77.78
CA ILE A 55 65.42 56.83 -77.18
C ILE A 55 65.41 56.95 -75.64
N ASN A 56 66.15 57.93 -75.07
CA ASN A 56 66.14 58.21 -73.63
C ASN A 56 64.86 58.92 -73.11
N SER A 57 63.92 59.27 -73.99
CA SER A 57 62.57 59.70 -73.61
C SER A 57 61.65 58.49 -73.45
N VAL A 58 61.55 57.66 -74.49
CA VAL A 58 60.71 56.44 -74.48
C VAL A 58 61.16 55.46 -73.40
N LEU A 59 62.48 55.31 -73.20
CA LEU A 59 63.05 54.48 -72.14
C LEU A 59 62.68 54.98 -70.72
N ARG A 60 62.46 56.29 -70.56
CA ARG A 60 62.08 56.93 -69.30
C ARG A 60 60.60 56.75 -69.00
N GLU A 61 59.75 56.84 -70.02
CA GLU A 61 58.32 56.51 -69.94
C GLU A 61 58.11 55.02 -69.65
N MET A 62 58.82 54.12 -70.34
CA MET A 62 58.84 52.69 -70.00
C MET A 62 59.34 52.43 -68.57
N SER A 63 60.34 53.17 -68.10
CA SER A 63 60.85 53.06 -66.73
C SER A 63 59.83 53.55 -65.69
N ALA A 64 59.06 54.59 -66.00
CA ALA A 64 57.96 55.08 -65.16
C ALA A 64 56.82 54.06 -65.09
N LEU A 65 56.35 53.55 -66.24
CA LEU A 65 55.32 52.51 -66.30
C LEU A 65 55.75 51.21 -65.61
N LEU A 66 57.04 50.82 -65.72
CA LEU A 66 57.58 49.68 -64.95
C LEU A 66 57.64 49.95 -63.44
N ALA A 67 57.91 51.19 -63.01
CA ALA A 67 57.89 51.56 -61.60
C ALA A 67 56.47 51.57 -61.01
N GLU A 68 55.49 52.02 -61.81
CA GLU A 68 54.06 52.09 -61.48
C GLU A 68 53.42 50.70 -61.44
N LEU A 69 53.59 49.88 -62.48
CA LEU A 69 53.19 48.46 -62.49
C LEU A 69 53.82 47.69 -61.31
N LYS A 70 55.09 47.97 -60.98
CA LYS A 70 55.76 47.39 -59.82
C LYS A 70 55.19 47.92 -58.50
N ALA A 71 54.66 49.14 -58.43
CA ALA A 71 53.95 49.66 -57.27
C ALA A 71 52.59 48.97 -57.09
N GLU A 72 51.84 48.79 -58.18
CA GLU A 72 50.54 48.09 -58.19
C GLU A 72 50.68 46.61 -57.81
N ILE A 73 51.68 45.90 -58.34
CA ILE A 73 52.02 44.53 -57.90
C ILE A 73 52.30 44.48 -56.38
N ARG A 74 53.01 45.46 -55.83
CA ARG A 74 53.27 45.55 -54.37
C ARG A 74 52.02 45.90 -53.56
N HIS A 75 51.04 46.61 -54.14
CA HIS A 75 49.73 46.82 -53.51
C HIS A 75 48.94 45.50 -53.48
N LEU A 76 48.80 44.85 -54.63
CA LEU A 76 48.08 43.57 -54.77
C LEU A 76 48.70 42.45 -53.93
N GLN A 77 50.02 42.44 -53.73
CA GLN A 77 50.67 41.52 -52.77
C GLN A 77 50.22 41.78 -51.33
N LYS A 78 50.27 43.02 -50.85
CA LYS A 78 49.79 43.40 -49.50
C LYS A 78 48.31 43.11 -49.31
N GLU A 79 47.51 43.32 -50.35
CA GLU A 79 46.07 43.08 -50.31
C GLU A 79 45.75 41.58 -50.26
N ASN A 80 46.47 40.75 -51.02
CA ASN A 80 46.40 39.29 -50.89
C ASN A 80 46.87 38.79 -49.51
N GLU A 81 47.94 39.37 -48.94
CA GLU A 81 48.40 39.07 -47.57
C GLU A 81 47.33 39.42 -46.52
N ALA A 82 46.69 40.58 -46.64
CA ALA A 82 45.60 41.01 -45.77
C ALA A 82 44.35 40.13 -45.91
N GLN A 83 44.00 39.72 -47.13
CA GLN A 83 42.90 38.77 -47.38
C GLN A 83 43.22 37.38 -46.80
N ALA A 84 44.44 36.87 -46.98
CA ALA A 84 44.87 35.60 -46.40
C ALA A 84 44.83 35.62 -44.85
N ALA A 85 45.22 36.74 -44.22
CA ALA A 85 45.07 36.92 -42.77
C ALA A 85 43.58 36.93 -42.34
N LYS A 86 42.70 37.55 -43.12
CA LYS A 86 41.25 37.57 -42.87
C LYS A 86 40.61 36.18 -43.03
N VAL A 87 41.03 35.39 -44.02
CA VAL A 87 40.59 33.99 -44.19
C VAL A 87 40.99 33.14 -42.98
N ARG A 88 42.26 33.19 -42.55
CA ARG A 88 42.72 32.46 -41.36
C ARG A 88 41.93 32.81 -40.09
N LYS A 89 41.53 34.08 -39.94
CA LYS A 89 40.68 34.51 -38.82
C LYS A 89 39.26 33.94 -38.92
N LEU A 90 38.67 33.89 -40.12
CA LEU A 90 37.36 33.27 -40.36
C LEU A 90 37.39 31.75 -40.13
N GLU A 91 38.48 31.07 -40.51
CA GLU A 91 38.69 29.65 -40.25
C GLU A 91 38.74 29.37 -38.74
N LEU A 92 39.49 30.18 -37.97
CA LEU A 92 39.50 30.11 -36.50
C LEU A 92 38.09 30.28 -35.90
N GLN A 93 37.39 31.36 -36.26
CA GLN A 93 36.03 31.63 -35.78
C GLN A 93 35.04 30.53 -36.16
N LYS A 94 35.22 29.88 -37.33
CA LYS A 94 34.42 28.72 -37.72
C LYS A 94 34.68 27.53 -36.78
N THR A 95 35.94 27.21 -36.47
CA THR A 95 36.24 26.11 -35.53
C THR A 95 35.78 26.37 -34.10
N GLU A 96 35.65 27.64 -33.69
CA GLU A 96 35.02 28.01 -32.41
C GLU A 96 33.50 27.82 -32.46
N LEU A 97 32.85 28.23 -33.55
CA LEU A 97 31.41 28.05 -33.76
C LEU A 97 31.00 26.57 -33.84
N ASP A 98 31.78 25.75 -34.56
CA ASP A 98 31.54 24.31 -34.67
C ASP A 98 31.61 23.63 -33.29
N LYS A 99 32.62 23.95 -32.46
CA LYS A 99 32.74 23.47 -31.07
C LYS A 99 31.59 23.95 -30.18
N LEU A 100 31.19 25.21 -30.30
CA LEU A 100 30.08 25.77 -29.52
C LEU A 100 28.74 25.08 -29.87
N LYS A 101 28.57 24.69 -31.14
CA LYS A 101 27.42 23.90 -31.61
C LYS A 101 27.42 22.49 -31.04
N GLU A 102 28.55 21.78 -31.08
CA GLU A 102 28.69 20.46 -30.43
C GLU A 102 28.38 20.52 -28.93
N GLN A 103 28.87 21.55 -28.23
CA GLN A 103 28.56 21.77 -26.81
C GLN A 103 27.07 22.04 -26.57
N HIS A 104 26.42 22.83 -27.44
CA HIS A 104 24.97 23.07 -27.36
C HIS A 104 24.15 21.80 -27.59
N GLU A 105 24.52 20.96 -28.56
CA GLU A 105 23.85 19.68 -28.84
C GLU A 105 24.03 18.69 -27.67
N ALA A 106 25.23 18.60 -27.11
CA ALA A 106 25.50 17.79 -25.91
C ALA A 106 24.75 18.30 -24.67
N GLN A 107 24.59 19.62 -24.50
CA GLN A 107 23.82 20.20 -23.41
C GLN A 107 22.30 19.99 -23.59
N ALA A 108 21.80 20.07 -24.82
CA ALA A 108 20.41 19.74 -25.15
C ALA A 108 20.07 18.26 -24.91
N ALA A 109 21.03 17.34 -25.08
CA ALA A 109 20.87 15.94 -24.70
C ALA A 109 20.69 15.78 -23.17
N LYS A 110 21.55 16.43 -22.37
CA LYS A 110 21.46 16.40 -20.90
C LYS A 110 20.18 17.03 -20.33
N VAL A 111 19.62 18.05 -21.00
CA VAL A 111 18.32 18.62 -20.59
C VAL A 111 17.20 17.58 -20.72
N LYS A 112 17.16 16.81 -21.81
CA LYS A 112 16.16 15.74 -22.00
C LYS A 112 16.30 14.61 -20.96
N GLU A 113 17.52 14.27 -20.58
CA GLU A 113 17.80 13.29 -19.51
C GLU A 113 17.25 13.78 -18.15
N LEU A 114 17.47 15.06 -17.82
CA LEU A 114 16.92 15.69 -16.61
C LEU A 114 15.39 15.80 -16.63
N GLU A 115 14.77 16.02 -17.80
CA GLU A 115 13.32 16.03 -17.97
C GLU A 115 12.70 14.64 -17.72
N LEU A 116 13.34 13.57 -18.20
CA LEU A 116 12.92 12.18 -17.94
C LEU A 116 13.06 11.81 -16.45
N LEU A 117 14.20 12.10 -15.83
CA LEU A 117 14.42 11.86 -14.40
C LEU A 117 13.43 12.62 -13.51
N ARG A 118 13.04 13.84 -13.92
CA ARG A 118 12.03 14.63 -13.22
C ARG A 118 10.63 13.98 -13.30
N ALA A 119 10.25 13.47 -14.47
CA ALA A 119 8.97 12.76 -14.64
C ALA A 119 8.91 11.48 -13.79
N GLU A 120 10.03 10.75 -13.67
CA GLU A 120 10.14 9.59 -12.79
C GLU A 120 10.05 9.97 -11.30
N MET A 121 10.72 11.05 -10.88
CA MET A 121 10.57 11.58 -9.50
C MET A 121 9.14 11.99 -9.16
N ASP A 122 8.44 12.69 -10.07
CA ASP A 122 7.05 13.10 -9.83
C ASP A 122 6.10 11.87 -9.79
N LYS A 123 6.36 10.82 -10.58
CA LYS A 123 5.65 9.52 -10.48
C LYS A 123 5.89 8.83 -9.13
N LEU A 124 7.15 8.66 -8.71
CA LEU A 124 7.50 8.04 -7.42
C LEU A 124 6.90 8.78 -6.23
N LYS A 125 6.86 10.12 -6.30
CA LYS A 125 6.21 10.98 -5.31
C LYS A 125 4.70 10.75 -5.24
N GLN A 126 4.02 10.59 -6.38
CA GLN A 126 2.59 10.27 -6.42
C GLN A 126 2.30 8.87 -5.87
N GLU A 127 3.14 7.86 -6.18
CA GLU A 127 3.03 6.51 -5.64
C GLU A 127 3.23 6.48 -4.11
N SER A 128 4.22 7.22 -3.60
CA SER A 128 4.44 7.39 -2.16
C SER A 128 3.27 8.06 -1.44
N GLN A 129 2.64 9.07 -2.06
CA GLN A 129 1.43 9.71 -1.52
C GLN A 129 0.22 8.76 -1.48
N ALA A 130 0.04 7.94 -2.52
CA ALA A 130 -1.01 6.92 -2.55
C ALA A 130 -0.82 5.86 -1.45
N GLN A 131 0.40 5.33 -1.30
CA GLN A 131 0.77 4.40 -0.22
C GLN A 131 0.52 4.99 1.18
N GLY A 132 0.76 6.30 1.37
CA GLY A 132 0.44 7.00 2.62
C GLY A 132 -1.06 6.99 2.94
N GLY A 133 -1.93 7.19 1.95
CA GLY A 133 -3.39 7.11 2.09
C GLY A 133 -3.89 5.68 2.40
N GLU A 134 -3.33 4.67 1.73
CA GLU A 134 -3.61 3.27 2.02
C GLU A 134 -3.15 2.89 3.44
N LEU A 135 -1.96 3.32 3.88
CA LEU A 135 -1.44 3.04 5.22
C LEU A 135 -2.33 3.62 6.33
N ILE A 136 -2.86 4.84 6.15
CA ILE A 136 -3.84 5.44 7.07
C ILE A 136 -5.12 4.59 7.14
N THR A 137 -5.59 4.10 5.99
CA THR A 137 -6.81 3.28 5.87
C THR A 137 -6.62 1.87 6.45
N ILE A 138 -5.44 1.28 6.29
CA ILE A 138 -5.06 0.00 6.91
C ILE A 138 -4.96 0.16 8.42
N LYS A 139 -4.35 1.26 8.91
CA LYS A 139 -4.21 1.55 10.34
C LYS A 139 -5.56 1.76 11.03
N SER A 140 -6.48 2.53 10.43
CA SER A 140 -7.82 2.71 11.01
C SER A 140 -8.60 1.39 11.07
N ARG A 141 -8.53 0.57 10.01
CA ARG A 141 -9.13 -0.78 10.00
C ARG A 141 -8.52 -1.70 11.05
N ALA A 142 -7.19 -1.69 11.21
CA ALA A 142 -6.49 -2.50 12.23
C ALA A 142 -6.98 -2.16 13.64
N ASN A 143 -7.02 -0.87 14.00
CA ASN A 143 -7.54 -0.41 15.30
C ASN A 143 -9.01 -0.83 15.52
N ILE A 144 -9.85 -0.81 14.48
CA ILE A 144 -11.25 -1.25 14.59
C ILE A 144 -11.33 -2.77 14.85
N THR A 145 -10.55 -3.57 14.11
CA THR A 145 -10.49 -5.03 14.30
C THR A 145 -9.93 -5.40 15.68
N GLU A 146 -8.92 -4.70 16.17
CA GLU A 146 -8.34 -4.91 17.51
C GLU A 146 -9.39 -4.69 18.61
N ASN A 147 -10.13 -3.58 18.57
CA ASN A 147 -11.24 -3.30 19.48
C ASN A 147 -12.34 -4.38 19.41
N GLN A 148 -12.70 -4.84 18.20
CA GLN A 148 -13.69 -5.93 18.04
C GLN A 148 -13.20 -7.25 18.64
N VAL A 149 -11.91 -7.60 18.47
CA VAL A 149 -11.30 -8.78 19.07
C VAL A 149 -11.27 -8.70 20.60
N GLU A 150 -11.05 -7.52 21.20
CA GLU A 150 -11.17 -7.35 22.64
C GLU A 150 -12.59 -7.57 23.16
N VAL A 151 -13.60 -6.99 22.51
CA VAL A 151 -15.01 -7.19 22.90
C VAL A 151 -15.40 -8.67 22.80
N LEU A 152 -15.05 -9.34 21.69
CA LEU A 152 -15.33 -10.77 21.49
C LEU A 152 -14.62 -11.66 22.51
N LYS A 153 -13.40 -11.32 22.95
CA LYS A 153 -12.71 -12.04 24.04
C LYS A 153 -13.47 -11.92 25.37
N ARG A 154 -13.85 -10.70 25.77
CA ARG A 154 -14.59 -10.45 27.02
C ARG A 154 -15.96 -11.15 26.99
N GLU A 155 -16.65 -11.15 25.85
CA GLU A 155 -17.87 -11.94 25.66
C GLU A 155 -17.63 -13.44 25.77
N ALA A 156 -16.53 -13.97 25.21
CA ALA A 156 -16.20 -15.39 25.26
C ALA A 156 -15.85 -15.86 26.68
N GLU A 157 -15.25 -15.00 27.51
CA GLU A 157 -15.00 -15.28 28.93
C GLU A 157 -16.31 -15.39 29.73
N VAL A 158 -17.25 -14.44 29.54
CA VAL A 158 -18.57 -14.45 30.19
C VAL A 158 -19.42 -15.67 29.75
N LYS A 159 -19.22 -16.18 28.54
CA LYS A 159 -19.92 -17.35 27.99
C LYS A 159 -19.34 -18.71 28.46
N ARG A 160 -18.38 -18.74 29.39
CA ARG A 160 -17.84 -19.98 29.98
C ARG A 160 -18.26 -20.12 31.44
N VAL A 161 -19.22 -21.00 31.69
CA VAL A 161 -19.75 -21.27 33.04
C VAL A 161 -19.73 -22.77 33.31
N ALA A 162 -19.02 -23.20 34.34
CA ALA A 162 -18.98 -24.60 34.78
C ALA A 162 -18.52 -24.70 36.25
N PHE A 163 -19.25 -25.43 37.07
CA PHE A 163 -18.86 -25.74 38.45
C PHE A 163 -18.93 -27.23 38.73
N SER A 164 -18.15 -27.68 39.70
CA SER A 164 -18.27 -29.01 40.30
C SER A 164 -17.82 -28.93 41.75
N ALA A 165 -18.62 -29.49 42.66
CA ALA A 165 -18.35 -29.48 44.09
C ALA A 165 -18.75 -30.79 44.78
N SER A 166 -18.04 -31.12 45.86
CA SER A 166 -18.37 -32.20 46.77
C SER A 166 -18.81 -31.67 48.14
N LEU A 167 -19.51 -32.51 48.91
CA LEU A 167 -20.31 -32.10 50.05
C LEU A 167 -19.43 -31.56 51.19
N LEU A 168 -18.33 -32.26 51.49
CA LEU A 168 -17.35 -31.93 52.53
C LEU A 168 -15.98 -31.60 51.93
N GLY A 169 -15.22 -30.75 52.61
CA GLY A 169 -13.82 -30.44 52.25
C GLY A 169 -12.76 -31.19 53.05
N THR A 170 -13.12 -31.75 54.20
CA THR A 170 -12.23 -32.53 55.10
C THR A 170 -13.06 -33.45 55.99
N GLY A 171 -12.47 -34.54 56.45
CA GLY A 171 -13.09 -35.45 57.42
C GLY A 171 -14.13 -36.39 56.81
N SER A 172 -15.13 -36.73 57.62
CA SER A 172 -16.13 -37.78 57.33
C SER A 172 -17.41 -37.46 58.10
N GLN A 173 -18.54 -37.32 57.42
CA GLN A 173 -19.80 -36.93 58.06
C GLN A 173 -21.04 -37.54 57.37
N ASN A 174 -22.00 -37.95 58.20
CA ASN A 174 -23.37 -38.25 57.79
C ASN A 174 -24.25 -37.00 57.91
N ILE A 175 -25.10 -36.74 56.90
CA ILE A 175 -26.07 -35.64 56.89
C ILE A 175 -27.47 -36.22 56.71
N GLY A 176 -28.36 -35.85 57.64
CA GLY A 176 -29.69 -36.46 57.79
C GLY A 176 -29.77 -37.44 58.99
N PRO A 177 -30.95 -38.01 59.25
CA PRO A 177 -32.21 -37.79 58.55
C PRO A 177 -32.96 -36.63 59.19
N PHE A 178 -33.47 -35.71 58.37
CA PHE A 178 -34.27 -34.57 58.84
C PHE A 178 -35.76 -34.78 58.56
N SER A 179 -36.63 -34.29 59.45
CA SER A 179 -38.09 -34.36 59.28
C SER A 179 -38.61 -33.49 58.11
N THR A 180 -37.80 -32.53 57.65
CA THR A 180 -38.09 -31.60 56.56
C THR A 180 -36.98 -31.59 55.52
N HIS A 181 -37.26 -31.02 54.34
CA HIS A 181 -36.26 -30.82 53.29
C HIS A 181 -35.24 -29.76 53.71
N MET A 182 -33.95 -30.12 53.72
CA MET A 182 -32.86 -29.23 54.15
C MET A 182 -31.94 -28.88 52.97
N PRO A 183 -31.60 -27.61 52.73
CA PRO A 183 -30.62 -27.22 51.71
C PRO A 183 -29.26 -27.93 51.89
N LEU A 184 -28.71 -28.45 50.80
CA LEU A 184 -27.38 -29.05 50.77
C LEU A 184 -26.36 -28.02 50.28
N VAL A 185 -25.26 -27.89 51.02
CA VAL A 185 -24.19 -26.92 50.76
C VAL A 185 -22.91 -27.71 50.47
N PHE A 186 -22.52 -27.79 49.20
CA PHE A 186 -21.32 -28.50 48.76
C PHE A 186 -20.12 -27.59 48.95
N LYS A 187 -19.33 -27.86 50.00
CA LYS A 187 -18.29 -26.95 50.49
C LYS A 187 -16.98 -27.09 49.73
N TYR A 188 -16.68 -28.26 49.18
CA TYR A 188 -15.44 -28.50 48.45
C TYR A 188 -15.62 -28.20 46.97
N VAL A 189 -15.15 -27.02 46.54
CA VAL A 189 -15.28 -26.56 45.16
C VAL A 189 -14.06 -27.04 44.36
N VAL A 190 -14.28 -28.02 43.48
CA VAL A 190 -13.25 -28.55 42.57
C VAL A 190 -13.04 -27.60 41.40
N SER A 191 -14.12 -26.97 40.92
CA SER A 191 -14.09 -25.97 39.85
C SER A 191 -15.28 -25.01 39.96
N ASN A 192 -15.10 -23.76 39.51
CA ASN A 192 -16.13 -22.70 39.51
C ASN A 192 -15.85 -21.66 38.40
N ILE A 193 -15.70 -22.12 37.17
CA ILE A 193 -15.50 -21.26 35.99
C ILE A 193 -16.74 -20.36 35.84
N GLY A 194 -16.51 -19.05 35.78
CA GLY A 194 -17.57 -18.04 35.79
C GLY A 194 -18.06 -17.63 37.19
N ASN A 195 -17.53 -18.22 38.27
CA ASN A 195 -17.87 -17.93 39.67
C ASN A 195 -19.39 -18.01 40.00
N ALA A 196 -20.13 -18.83 39.24
CA ALA A 196 -21.59 -18.91 39.31
C ALA A 196 -22.12 -19.75 40.50
N TYR A 197 -21.27 -20.58 41.12
CA TYR A 197 -21.62 -21.37 42.31
C TYR A 197 -21.10 -20.73 43.61
N ASN A 198 -21.93 -20.72 44.66
CA ASN A 198 -21.60 -20.20 45.98
C ASN A 198 -21.58 -21.32 47.04
N SER A 199 -20.38 -21.68 47.50
CA SER A 199 -20.14 -22.71 48.52
C SER A 199 -20.57 -22.33 49.94
N HIS A 200 -21.03 -21.09 50.20
CA HIS A 200 -21.64 -20.70 51.46
C HIS A 200 -23.14 -21.00 51.51
N THR A 201 -23.81 -21.03 50.35
CA THR A 201 -25.28 -21.20 50.26
C THR A 201 -25.71 -22.48 49.54
N GLY A 202 -24.77 -23.19 48.88
CA GLY A 202 -25.08 -24.39 48.09
C GLY A 202 -25.71 -24.08 46.73
N SER A 203 -25.63 -22.83 46.28
CA SER A 203 -26.46 -22.31 45.18
C SER A 203 -25.63 -21.96 43.96
N PHE A 204 -26.10 -22.40 42.79
CA PHE A 204 -25.71 -21.88 41.48
C PHE A 204 -26.66 -20.74 41.09
N THR A 205 -26.14 -19.66 40.51
CA THR A 205 -26.94 -18.57 39.93
C THR A 205 -26.52 -18.35 38.48
N ALA A 206 -27.46 -18.39 37.54
CA ALA A 206 -27.16 -18.25 36.11
C ALA A 206 -26.69 -16.82 35.75
N PRO A 207 -25.45 -16.61 35.28
CA PRO A 207 -24.94 -15.28 34.94
C PRO A 207 -25.34 -14.80 33.53
N VAL A 208 -25.78 -15.72 32.66
CA VAL A 208 -26.31 -15.45 31.32
C VAL A 208 -27.55 -16.31 31.07
N ARG A 209 -28.40 -15.91 30.11
CA ARG A 209 -29.47 -16.78 29.63
C ARG A 209 -28.88 -17.91 28.78
N GLY A 210 -29.33 -19.14 28.98
CA GLY A 210 -28.81 -20.29 28.21
C GLY A 210 -29.33 -21.65 28.64
N ALA A 211 -28.91 -22.68 27.91
CA ALA A 211 -29.15 -24.08 28.24
C ALA A 211 -28.06 -24.61 29.17
N TYR A 212 -28.42 -24.94 30.42
CA TYR A 212 -27.51 -25.43 31.45
C TYR A 212 -27.78 -26.89 31.76
N HIS A 213 -26.74 -27.73 31.77
CA HIS A 213 -26.83 -29.09 32.30
C HIS A 213 -26.43 -29.12 33.77
N PHE A 214 -27.15 -29.91 34.58
CA PHE A 214 -26.86 -30.19 35.98
C PHE A 214 -26.89 -31.69 36.23
N GLU A 215 -25.98 -32.19 37.06
CA GLU A 215 -25.89 -33.58 37.49
C GLU A 215 -25.56 -33.64 38.98
N PHE A 216 -26.09 -34.64 39.68
CA PHE A 216 -25.83 -34.82 41.11
C PHE A 216 -25.88 -36.28 41.53
N TYR A 217 -25.01 -36.63 42.49
CA TYR A 217 -24.79 -37.99 42.97
C TYR A 217 -24.78 -38.00 44.50
N MET A 218 -25.75 -38.67 45.11
CA MET A 218 -25.97 -38.69 46.56
C MET A 218 -25.67 -40.10 47.09
N TYR A 219 -24.50 -40.26 47.71
CA TYR A 219 -24.11 -41.51 48.34
C TYR A 219 -24.73 -41.62 49.75
N GLY A 220 -25.34 -42.76 50.06
CA GLY A 220 -25.89 -43.09 51.37
C GLY A 220 -25.54 -44.51 51.78
N HIS A 221 -25.75 -44.85 53.04
CA HIS A 221 -25.57 -46.21 53.57
C HIS A 221 -26.43 -46.40 54.83
N HIS A 222 -26.51 -47.65 55.30
CA HIS A 222 -27.45 -48.10 56.34
C HIS A 222 -28.93 -48.05 55.89
N SER A 223 -29.83 -48.33 56.83
CA SER A 223 -31.26 -48.57 56.66
C SER A 223 -32.11 -47.32 56.39
N HIS A 224 -31.58 -46.33 55.68
CA HIS A 224 -32.24 -45.07 55.35
C HIS A 224 -32.20 -44.83 53.82
N PRO A 225 -33.20 -44.17 53.23
CA PRO A 225 -33.13 -43.78 51.83
C PRO A 225 -32.03 -42.74 51.59
N SER A 226 -31.40 -42.77 50.42
CA SER A 226 -30.59 -41.66 49.91
C SER A 226 -31.43 -40.87 48.91
N GLY A 227 -31.45 -39.54 48.99
CA GLY A 227 -32.13 -38.75 47.97
C GLY A 227 -32.03 -37.24 48.15
N ALA A 228 -31.96 -36.53 47.02
CA ALA A 228 -31.95 -35.07 46.97
C ALA A 228 -32.84 -34.56 45.84
N VAL A 229 -33.37 -33.36 46.01
CA VAL A 229 -34.20 -32.66 45.02
C VAL A 229 -33.46 -31.44 44.47
N LEU A 230 -33.44 -31.34 43.15
CA LEU A 230 -33.00 -30.16 42.42
C LEU A 230 -34.12 -29.12 42.43
N VAL A 231 -33.78 -27.93 42.93
CA VAL A 231 -34.69 -26.82 43.16
C VAL A 231 -34.28 -25.65 42.26
N LYS A 232 -35.21 -25.12 41.47
CA LYS A 232 -35.06 -23.87 40.71
C LYS A 232 -35.95 -22.81 41.35
N ASN A 233 -35.39 -21.65 41.73
CA ASN A 233 -36.11 -20.50 42.30
C ASN A 233 -37.04 -20.82 43.50
N GLY A 234 -36.78 -21.93 44.21
CA GLY A 234 -37.58 -22.42 45.34
C GLY A 234 -38.51 -23.60 45.03
N GLU A 235 -38.85 -23.82 43.75
CA GLU A 235 -39.68 -24.93 43.24
C GLU A 235 -38.84 -26.20 43.01
N HIS A 236 -39.38 -27.36 43.38
CA HIS A 236 -38.77 -28.68 43.14
C HIS A 236 -39.04 -29.12 41.70
N ILE A 237 -37.97 -29.38 40.93
CA ILE A 237 -38.06 -29.72 39.50
C ILE A 237 -37.75 -31.20 39.24
N PHE A 238 -36.69 -31.73 39.85
CA PHE A 238 -36.24 -33.13 39.67
C PHE A 238 -35.73 -33.74 40.98
N ILE A 239 -35.86 -35.06 41.12
CA ILE A 239 -35.41 -35.83 42.29
C ILE A 239 -34.45 -36.95 41.88
N ALA A 240 -33.43 -37.20 42.70
CA ALA A 240 -32.79 -38.50 42.82
C ALA A 240 -33.21 -39.11 44.16
N TYR A 241 -33.68 -40.36 44.17
CA TYR A 241 -34.10 -41.05 45.38
C TYR A 241 -33.95 -42.57 45.23
N GLU A 242 -33.31 -43.21 46.21
CA GLU A 242 -33.08 -44.65 46.29
C GLU A 242 -33.39 -45.13 47.70
N TYR A 243 -34.19 -46.20 47.84
CA TYR A 243 -34.64 -46.70 49.15
C TYR A 243 -33.79 -47.87 49.65
N SER A 244 -32.97 -47.64 50.68
CA SER A 244 -32.23 -48.72 51.33
C SER A 244 -33.11 -49.45 52.37
N SER A 245 -33.38 -50.72 52.12
CA SER A 245 -34.01 -51.65 53.07
C SER A 245 -32.99 -52.46 53.90
N SER A 246 -31.69 -52.17 53.78
CA SER A 246 -30.63 -53.03 54.31
C SER A 246 -29.39 -52.23 54.76
N SER A 247 -28.36 -52.92 55.27
CA SER A 247 -27.11 -52.29 55.71
C SER A 247 -26.15 -51.91 54.58
N HIS A 248 -26.52 -52.11 53.31
CA HIS A 248 -25.68 -51.82 52.15
C HIS A 248 -25.56 -50.31 51.86
N SER A 249 -24.61 -49.97 51.00
CA SER A 249 -24.50 -48.64 50.40
C SER A 249 -25.53 -48.48 49.28
N VAL A 250 -26.08 -47.27 49.14
CA VAL A 250 -26.95 -46.84 48.04
C VAL A 250 -26.39 -45.57 47.42
N SER A 251 -26.62 -45.37 46.12
CA SER A 251 -26.30 -44.12 45.44
C SER A 251 -27.50 -43.72 44.61
N SER A 252 -28.06 -42.54 44.88
CA SER A 252 -29.11 -41.96 44.05
C SER A 252 -28.53 -40.82 43.21
N SER A 253 -28.78 -40.83 41.90
CA SER A 253 -28.32 -39.79 41.00
C SER A 253 -29.36 -39.42 39.96
N ASN A 254 -29.29 -38.18 39.47
CA ASN A 254 -30.10 -37.70 38.36
C ASN A 254 -29.37 -36.53 37.66
N GLY A 255 -29.77 -36.21 36.43
CA GLY A 255 -29.24 -35.10 35.66
C GLY A 255 -30.25 -34.54 34.66
N VAL A 256 -30.17 -33.24 34.40
CA VAL A 256 -31.15 -32.51 33.59
C VAL A 256 -30.52 -31.31 32.88
N THR A 257 -30.98 -31.04 31.66
CA THR A 257 -30.73 -29.77 30.97
C THR A 257 -31.92 -28.84 31.14
N LEU A 258 -31.68 -27.64 31.69
CA LEU A 258 -32.68 -26.60 31.94
C LEU A 258 -32.37 -25.34 31.11
N LEU A 259 -33.41 -24.67 30.61
CA LEU A 259 -33.30 -23.28 30.18
C LEU A 259 -33.35 -22.37 31.42
N LEU A 260 -32.32 -21.56 31.61
CA LEU A 260 -32.24 -20.57 32.69
C LEU A 260 -32.16 -19.16 32.12
N GLU A 261 -32.85 -18.24 32.79
CA GLU A 261 -32.74 -16.78 32.63
C GLU A 261 -31.67 -16.20 33.57
N VAL A 262 -31.23 -14.98 33.28
CA VAL A 262 -30.22 -14.29 34.10
C VAL A 262 -30.73 -14.10 35.53
N GLY A 263 -30.00 -14.63 36.51
CA GLY A 263 -30.36 -14.57 37.92
C GLY A 263 -31.20 -15.75 38.43
N ASP A 264 -31.58 -16.72 37.58
CA ASP A 264 -32.19 -17.97 38.04
C ASP A 264 -31.25 -18.73 39.00
N VAL A 265 -31.79 -19.17 40.14
CA VAL A 265 -31.03 -19.85 41.20
C VAL A 265 -31.38 -21.34 41.23
N VAL A 266 -30.36 -22.19 41.13
CA VAL A 266 -30.47 -23.66 41.17
C VAL A 266 -29.65 -24.22 42.33
N PHE A 267 -30.25 -25.09 43.15
CA PHE A 267 -29.59 -25.71 44.30
C PHE A 267 -30.23 -27.06 44.66
N LEU A 268 -29.60 -27.81 45.56
CA LEU A 268 -30.12 -29.08 46.07
C LEU A 268 -30.71 -28.95 47.47
N ARG A 269 -31.75 -29.72 47.77
CA ARG A 269 -32.19 -30.03 49.14
C ARG A 269 -32.15 -31.54 49.37
N LEU A 270 -31.72 -31.98 50.54
CA LEU A 270 -31.87 -33.35 51.01
C LEU A 270 -33.36 -33.67 51.14
N TRP A 271 -33.78 -34.86 50.67
CA TRP A 271 -35.15 -35.34 50.83
C TRP A 271 -35.47 -35.61 52.32
N ASN A 272 -36.75 -35.47 52.73
CA ASN A 272 -37.09 -35.69 54.14
C ASN A 272 -36.97 -37.18 54.52
N GLY A 273 -36.41 -37.45 55.70
CA GLY A 273 -36.03 -38.79 56.14
C GLY A 273 -34.82 -39.41 55.41
N ALA A 274 -34.25 -38.74 54.40
CA ALA A 274 -33.08 -39.25 53.69
C ALA A 274 -31.77 -39.00 54.45
N TRP A 275 -30.80 -39.87 54.20
CA TRP A 275 -29.50 -39.91 54.84
C TRP A 275 -28.42 -40.02 53.75
N ILE A 276 -27.48 -39.08 53.74
CA ILE A 276 -26.32 -39.11 52.84
C ILE A 276 -25.03 -39.05 53.64
N PHE A 277 -23.95 -39.50 53.01
CA PHE A 277 -22.61 -39.54 53.56
C PHE A 277 -21.61 -38.95 52.58
N ASP A 278 -20.58 -38.30 53.13
CA ASP A 278 -19.41 -37.91 52.38
C ASP A 278 -18.16 -37.95 53.27
N ASN A 279 -17.00 -38.02 52.63
CA ASN A 279 -15.69 -37.96 53.26
C ASN A 279 -14.63 -37.51 52.24
N GLU A 280 -13.35 -37.64 52.59
CA GLU A 280 -12.20 -37.33 51.73
C GLU A 280 -12.19 -38.00 50.33
N ASN A 281 -13.00 -39.04 50.08
CA ASN A 281 -13.18 -39.63 48.75
C ASN A 281 -14.14 -38.85 47.82
N CYS A 282 -14.81 -37.80 48.31
CA CYS A 282 -15.78 -37.00 47.55
C CYS A 282 -16.95 -37.84 46.98
N HIS A 283 -17.59 -38.64 47.82
CA HIS A 283 -18.67 -39.58 47.46
C HIS A 283 -19.96 -38.89 47.00
N SER A 284 -20.26 -37.70 47.55
CA SER A 284 -21.49 -36.95 47.22
C SER A 284 -21.16 -35.65 46.49
N THR A 285 -21.69 -35.46 45.28
CA THR A 285 -21.30 -34.36 44.37
C THR A 285 -22.47 -33.66 43.70
N PHE A 286 -22.24 -32.40 43.32
CA PHE A 286 -23.13 -31.57 42.52
C PHE A 286 -22.29 -30.79 41.48
N SER A 287 -22.65 -30.93 40.20
CA SER A 287 -21.96 -30.28 39.09
C SER A 287 -22.98 -29.64 38.14
N GLY A 288 -22.54 -28.63 37.39
CA GLY A 288 -23.35 -28.06 36.32
C GLY A 288 -22.59 -27.08 35.43
N HIS A 289 -23.01 -26.96 34.18
CA HIS A 289 -22.32 -26.16 33.16
C HIS A 289 -23.25 -25.62 32.08
N LEU A 290 -22.87 -24.49 31.49
CA LEU A 290 -23.52 -23.92 30.32
C LEU A 290 -23.15 -24.73 29.07
N LEU A 291 -24.14 -25.25 28.36
CA LEU A 291 -23.97 -25.89 27.06
C LEU A 291 -23.80 -24.81 25.97
N PHE A 292 -24.71 -23.83 25.95
CA PHE A 292 -24.67 -22.66 25.06
C PHE A 292 -25.61 -21.54 25.57
N PRO A 293 -25.22 -20.27 25.40
CA PRO A 293 -26.10 -19.13 25.67
C PRO A 293 -27.24 -19.04 24.64
N MET A 294 -28.30 -18.31 24.99
CA MET A 294 -29.51 -18.10 24.18
C MET A 294 -29.89 -16.62 24.13
#